data_AF-A0A936F0W7-F1
#
_entry.id   AF-A0A936F0W7-F1
#
_cell.length_a   1.000
_cell.length_b   1.000
_cell.length_c   1.000
_cell.angle_alpha   90.00
_cell.angle_beta   90.00
_cell.angle_gamma   90.00
#
_symmetry.space_group_name_H-M   'P 1'
#
loop_
_entity.id
_entity.type
_entity.pdbx_description
1 polymer ?
#
loop_
_entity_poly.entity_id
_entity_poly.type
_entity_poly.pdbx_seq_one_letter_code
_entity_poly.pdbx_strand_id
1 'polypeptide(L)'
;MGAFAFEQAGQLPWVIAERHRRLVEAFKARDARRVVLEAGWLCHYVADAQVPLHTTRDRNGKATRQKGIHKRWEADLVEHGVSSLPAAAGAEAPADLPAAIAGWIRESHSLIPALLEADRQAGREAQGNSEAHTKAFWSLQNRQVLQQLNRAAERSGGLVLSAWVQAGRPQP
;
A
#
# COMPACT_ATOMS: atom_id res chain seq x y z
N MET A 1 -0.79 29.86 4.91
CA MET A 1 0.10 28.68 4.86
C MET A 1 -0.58 27.69 3.92
N GLY A 2 -0.20 27.70 2.64
CA GLY A 2 -1.03 27.24 1.51
C GLY A 2 -0.64 25.89 0.90
N ALA A 3 -1.28 25.57 -0.25
CA ALA A 3 -1.21 24.32 -1.03
C ALA A 3 0.19 23.70 -1.19
N PHE A 4 1.24 24.52 -1.22
CA PHE A 4 2.63 24.08 -1.32
C PHE A 4 3.09 23.22 -0.12
N ALA A 5 2.65 23.54 1.10
CA ALA A 5 2.96 22.72 2.28
C ALA A 5 2.21 21.38 2.28
N PHE A 6 1.01 21.35 1.69
CA PHE A 6 0.18 20.16 1.54
C PHE A 6 0.77 19.19 0.50
N GLU A 7 1.26 19.70 -0.62
CA GLU A 7 1.96 18.91 -1.64
C GLU A 7 3.26 18.28 -1.11
N GLN A 8 3.98 18.97 -0.22
CA GLN A 8 5.20 18.44 0.39
C GLN A 8 4.96 17.44 1.53
N ALA A 9 3.80 17.47 2.19
CA ALA A 9 3.47 16.59 3.31
C ALA A 9 2.95 15.20 2.90
N GLY A 10 2.70 14.99 1.60
CA GLY A 10 2.13 13.77 1.04
C GLY A 10 0.60 13.82 0.96
N GLN A 11 0.05 13.37 -0.17
CA GLN A 11 -1.37 13.51 -0.50
C GLN A 11 -2.17 12.20 -0.33
N LEU A 12 -1.49 11.09 -0.06
CA LEU A 12 -2.07 9.75 -0.09
C LEU A 12 -3.37 9.61 0.73
N PRO A 13 -3.48 10.11 1.98
CA PRO A 13 -4.73 9.99 2.73
C PRO A 13 -5.92 10.66 2.03
N TRP A 14 -5.68 11.83 1.44
CA TRP A 14 -6.70 12.64 0.78
C TRP A 14 -7.14 12.04 -0.54
N VAL A 15 -6.19 11.48 -1.30
CA VAL A 15 -6.49 10.80 -2.56
C VAL A 15 -7.33 9.54 -2.30
N ILE A 16 -7.03 8.75 -1.27
CA ILE A 16 -7.86 7.58 -0.90
C ILE A 16 -9.29 8.03 -0.55
N ALA A 17 -9.43 9.04 0.30
CA ALA A 17 -10.75 9.56 0.69
C ALA A 17 -11.56 10.09 -0.51
N GLU A 18 -10.91 10.82 -1.41
CA GLU A 18 -11.56 11.34 -2.62
C GLU A 18 -11.96 10.23 -3.60
N ARG A 19 -11.12 9.21 -3.79
CA ARG A 19 -11.45 8.06 -4.65
C ARG A 19 -12.60 7.24 -4.07
N HIS A 20 -12.62 7.04 -2.75
CA HIS A 20 -13.75 6.39 -2.07
C HIS A 20 -15.06 7.16 -2.30
N ARG A 21 -15.06 8.49 -2.11
CA ARG A 21 -16.22 9.34 -2.37
C ARG A 21 -16.68 9.24 -3.84
N ARG A 22 -15.75 9.27 -4.80
CA ARG A 22 -16.08 9.14 -6.23
C ARG A 22 -16.68 7.79 -6.57
N LEU A 23 -16.23 6.72 -5.92
CA LEU A 23 -16.78 5.38 -6.05
C LEU A 23 -18.20 5.29 -5.47
N VAL A 24 -18.47 5.90 -4.31
CA VAL A 24 -19.83 6.04 -3.75
C VAL A 24 -20.76 6.69 -4.78
N GLU A 25 -20.34 7.82 -5.35
CA GLU A 25 -21.14 8.54 -6.34
C GLU A 25 -21.31 7.75 -7.66
N ALA A 26 -20.33 6.92 -8.03
CA ALA A 26 -20.45 6.05 -9.21
C ALA A 26 -21.48 4.94 -8.97
N PHE A 27 -21.48 4.34 -7.78
CA PHE A 27 -22.49 3.35 -7.38
C PHE A 27 -23.89 3.96 -7.35
N LYS A 28 -24.07 5.15 -6.76
CA LYS A 28 -25.36 5.86 -6.75
C LYS A 28 -25.89 6.12 -8.16
N ALA A 29 -24.99 6.49 -9.07
CA ALA A 29 -25.33 6.74 -10.48
C ALA A 29 -25.54 5.46 -11.31
N ARG A 30 -25.26 4.27 -10.75
CA ARG A 30 -25.24 2.98 -11.48
C ARG A 30 -24.38 3.01 -12.74
N ASP A 31 -23.30 3.80 -12.71
CA ASP A 31 -22.36 3.90 -13.82
C ASP A 31 -21.29 2.81 -13.68
N ALA A 32 -21.55 1.65 -14.27
CA ALA A 32 -20.67 0.49 -14.17
C ALA A 32 -19.23 0.77 -14.64
N ARG A 33 -19.06 1.60 -15.69
CA ARG A 33 -17.72 1.96 -16.18
C ARG A 33 -16.97 2.79 -15.15
N ARG A 34 -17.65 3.76 -14.55
CA ARG A 34 -17.05 4.62 -13.52
C ARG A 34 -16.81 3.87 -12.21
N VAL A 35 -17.66 2.90 -11.87
CA VAL A 35 -17.43 2.00 -10.73
C VAL A 35 -16.11 1.24 -10.91
N VAL A 36 -15.90 0.59 -12.06
CA VAL A 36 -14.65 -0.15 -12.32
C VAL A 36 -13.44 0.78 -12.27
N LEU A 37 -13.54 1.97 -12.89
CA LEU A 37 -12.46 2.94 -12.91
C LEU A 37 -12.09 3.45 -11.51
N GLU A 38 -13.07 3.92 -10.74
CA GLU A 38 -12.81 4.48 -9.41
C GLU A 38 -12.44 3.39 -8.40
N ALA A 39 -12.96 2.15 -8.54
CA ALA A 39 -12.50 1.01 -7.75
C ALA A 39 -11.02 0.69 -8.03
N GLY A 40 -10.60 0.66 -9.29
CA GLY A 40 -9.20 0.44 -9.65
C GLY A 40 -8.26 1.48 -9.04
N TRP A 41 -8.60 2.77 -9.16
CA TRP A 41 -7.83 3.85 -8.53
C TRP A 41 -7.83 3.76 -7.01
N LEU A 42 -8.97 3.46 -6.39
CA LEU A 42 -9.07 3.30 -4.95
C LEU A 42 -8.17 2.16 -4.46
N CYS A 43 -8.24 0.98 -5.10
CA CYS A 43 -7.40 -0.17 -4.75
C CYS A 43 -5.92 0.14 -4.92
N HIS A 44 -5.53 0.86 -5.97
CA HIS A 44 -4.14 1.28 -6.19
C HIS A 44 -3.61 2.13 -5.02
N TYR A 45 -4.31 3.21 -4.65
CA TYR A 45 -3.85 4.08 -3.57
C TYR A 45 -3.97 3.43 -2.18
N VAL A 46 -4.91 2.51 -1.97
CA VAL A 46 -4.94 1.69 -0.75
C VAL A 46 -3.69 0.82 -0.68
N ALA A 47 -3.34 0.12 -1.76
CA ALA A 47 -2.15 -0.72 -1.82
C ALA A 47 -0.85 0.08 -1.60
N ASP A 48 -0.74 1.28 -2.16
CA ASP A 48 0.38 2.21 -1.88
C ASP A 48 0.51 2.54 -0.39
N ALA A 49 -0.61 2.67 0.33
CA ALA A 49 -0.59 2.89 1.78
C ALA A 49 -0.07 1.67 2.56
N GLN A 50 0.08 0.51 1.91
CA GLN A 50 0.72 -0.69 2.43
C GLN A 50 2.18 -0.85 1.98
N VAL A 51 2.75 0.09 1.22
CA VAL A 51 4.19 0.11 0.94
C VAL A 51 4.86 1.02 1.98
N PRO A 52 5.68 0.51 2.94
CA PRO A 52 6.29 1.33 3.98
C PRO A 52 7.04 2.55 3.41
N LEU A 53 7.78 2.34 2.32
CA LEU A 53 8.58 3.36 1.66
C LEU A 53 7.74 4.47 1.00
N HIS A 54 6.44 4.28 0.77
CA HIS A 54 5.55 5.34 0.27
C HIS A 54 5.16 6.34 1.36
N THR A 55 5.39 6.01 2.63
CA THR A 55 5.03 6.83 3.81
C THR A 55 6.18 7.69 4.35
N THR A 56 7.30 7.79 3.62
CA THR A 56 8.47 8.58 4.02
C THR A 56 8.94 9.49 2.90
N ARG A 57 9.75 10.50 3.25
CA ARG A 57 10.44 11.35 2.27
C ARG A 57 11.61 10.63 1.60
N ASP A 58 12.29 9.73 2.32
CA ASP A 58 13.44 8.98 1.79
C ASP A 58 13.01 7.68 1.10
N ARG A 59 12.07 7.79 0.14
CA ARG A 59 11.42 6.63 -0.50
C ARG A 59 12.40 5.64 -1.10
N ASN A 60 13.47 6.15 -1.71
CA ASN A 60 14.46 5.35 -2.41
C ASN A 60 15.81 5.26 -1.67
N GLY A 61 15.83 5.50 -0.35
CA GLY A 61 17.00 5.25 0.50
C GLY A 61 18.24 6.09 0.18
N LYS A 62 18.07 7.33 -0.29
CA LYS A 62 19.21 8.24 -0.55
C LYS A 62 19.85 8.68 0.76
N ALA A 63 19.06 9.09 1.75
CA ALA A 63 19.56 9.58 3.03
C ALA A 63 20.14 8.43 3.87
N THR A 64 19.60 7.22 3.73
CA THR A 64 20.06 6.01 4.44
C THR A 64 21.18 5.25 3.74
N ARG A 65 21.67 5.74 2.57
CA ARG A 65 22.69 5.08 1.73
C ARG A 65 22.28 3.69 1.22
N GLN A 66 20.99 3.48 0.99
CA GLN A 66 20.37 2.24 0.51
C GLN A 66 19.68 2.47 -0.85
N LYS A 67 20.28 3.28 -1.74
CA LYS A 67 19.71 3.66 -3.04
C LYS A 67 19.17 2.43 -3.79
N GLY A 68 17.93 2.51 -4.27
CA GLY A 68 17.26 1.42 -4.99
C GLY A 68 16.38 0.53 -4.10
N ILE A 69 16.35 0.75 -2.78
CA ILE A 69 15.57 -0.06 -1.84
C ILE A 69 14.07 -0.08 -2.14
N HIS A 70 13.54 1.01 -2.74
CA HIS A 70 12.14 1.06 -3.19
C HIS A 70 11.83 -0.08 -4.13
N LYS A 71 12.58 -0.18 -5.24
CA LYS A 71 12.41 -1.23 -6.24
C LYS A 71 12.69 -2.61 -5.64
N ARG A 72 13.75 -2.74 -4.83
CA ARG A 72 14.10 -4.01 -4.20
C ARG A 72 12.94 -4.56 -3.38
N TRP A 73 12.33 -3.74 -2.54
CA TRP A 73 11.27 -4.18 -1.65
C TRP A 73 9.92 -4.38 -2.37
N GLU A 74 9.49 -3.42 -3.20
CA GLU A 74 8.15 -3.44 -3.81
C GLU A 74 8.05 -4.37 -5.02
N ALA A 75 9.12 -4.49 -5.81
CA ALA A 75 9.12 -5.27 -7.04
C ALA A 75 9.95 -6.55 -6.91
N ASP A 76 11.25 -6.42 -6.59
CA ASP A 76 12.19 -7.54 -6.71
C ASP A 76 11.84 -8.66 -5.71
N LEU A 77 11.46 -8.32 -4.47
CA LEU A 77 11.01 -9.32 -3.49
C LEU A 77 9.71 -10.03 -3.92
N VAL A 78 8.75 -9.28 -4.47
CA VAL A 78 7.48 -9.85 -4.92
C VAL A 78 7.71 -10.81 -6.09
N GLU A 79 8.46 -10.36 -7.10
CA GLU A 79 8.84 -11.17 -8.27
C GLU A 79 9.65 -12.42 -7.87
N HIS A 80 10.53 -12.29 -6.88
CA HIS A 80 11.35 -13.41 -6.42
C HIS A 80 10.55 -14.50 -5.68
N GLY A 81 9.59 -14.11 -4.83
CA GLY A 81 9.10 -15.01 -3.78
C GLY A 81 7.59 -15.20 -3.67
N VAL A 82 6.78 -14.35 -4.30
CA VAL A 82 5.32 -14.44 -4.20
C VAL A 82 4.78 -15.27 -5.36
N SER A 83 4.56 -16.57 -5.12
CA SER A 83 3.97 -17.49 -6.10
C SER A 83 2.44 -17.60 -6.00
N SER A 84 1.88 -17.28 -4.83
CA SER A 84 0.45 -17.20 -4.60
C SER A 84 0.16 -16.12 -3.56
N LEU A 85 -0.97 -15.44 -3.73
CA LEU A 85 -1.52 -14.60 -2.70
C LEU A 85 -2.27 -15.50 -1.71
N PRO A 86 -2.06 -15.36 -0.40
CA PRO A 86 -2.88 -16.08 0.55
C PRO A 86 -4.32 -15.55 0.46
N ALA A 87 -5.28 -16.38 0.89
CA ALA A 87 -6.68 -16.00 0.85
C ALA A 87 -6.89 -14.71 1.64
N ALA A 88 -7.49 -13.70 1.00
CA ALA A 88 -7.86 -12.48 1.70
C ALA A 88 -8.83 -12.85 2.84
N ALA A 89 -8.58 -12.36 4.05
CA ALA A 89 -9.60 -12.41 5.08
C ALA A 89 -10.82 -11.59 4.62
N GLY A 90 -11.97 -11.81 5.26
CA GLY A 90 -13.20 -11.11 4.92
C GLY A 90 -13.02 -9.59 4.89
N ALA A 91 -13.64 -8.93 3.91
CA ALA A 91 -13.65 -7.47 3.79
C ALA A 91 -14.58 -6.85 4.84
N GLU A 92 -14.06 -5.92 5.64
CA GLU A 92 -14.86 -5.13 6.60
C GLU A 92 -14.79 -3.64 6.26
N ALA A 93 -15.95 -2.99 6.24
CA ALA A 93 -16.05 -1.55 6.02
C ALA A 93 -15.59 -0.81 7.29
N PRO A 94 -14.62 0.12 7.21
CA PRO A 94 -14.20 0.89 8.38
C PRO A 94 -15.33 1.81 8.86
N ALA A 95 -15.52 1.88 10.18
CA ALA A 95 -16.52 2.78 10.79
C ALA A 95 -16.13 4.27 10.62
N ASP A 96 -14.85 4.59 10.70
CA ASP A 96 -14.28 5.92 10.47
C ASP A 96 -13.17 5.81 9.41
N LEU A 97 -13.47 6.28 8.21
CA LEU A 97 -12.56 6.19 7.06
C LEU A 97 -11.28 7.03 7.25
N PRO A 98 -11.35 8.33 7.61
CA PRO A 98 -10.15 9.12 7.92
C PRO A 98 -9.25 8.48 9.00
N ALA A 99 -9.83 7.99 10.10
CA ALA A 99 -9.06 7.36 11.17
C ALA A 99 -8.41 6.05 10.72
N ALA A 100 -9.13 5.24 9.93
CA ALA A 100 -8.59 4.01 9.37
C ALA A 100 -7.40 4.29 8.44
N ILE A 101 -7.54 5.22 7.49
CA ILE A 101 -6.47 5.58 6.55
C ILE A 101 -5.23 6.09 7.30
N ALA A 102 -5.42 6.98 8.27
CA ALA A 102 -4.31 7.49 9.09
C ALA A 102 -3.64 6.36 9.90
N GLY A 103 -4.44 5.42 10.42
CA GLY A 103 -3.96 4.21 11.08
C GLY A 103 -3.09 3.35 10.18
N TRP A 104 -3.54 3.06 8.96
CA TRP A 104 -2.82 2.25 7.97
C TRP A 104 -1.48 2.88 7.58
N ILE A 105 -1.45 4.19 7.38
CA ILE A 105 -0.22 4.91 7.03
C ILE A 105 0.78 4.88 8.19
N ARG A 106 0.32 5.09 9.43
CA ARG A 106 1.17 4.97 10.64
C ARG A 106 1.70 3.56 10.83
N GLU A 107 0.85 2.56 10.60
CA GLU A 107 1.23 1.14 10.65
C GLU A 107 2.31 0.83 9.61
N SER A 108 2.14 1.25 8.35
CA SER A 108 3.14 1.02 7.32
C SER A 108 4.44 1.78 7.60
N HIS A 109 4.35 3.02 8.11
CA HIS A 109 5.52 3.82 8.44
C HIS A 109 6.38 3.19 9.54
N SER A 110 5.77 2.57 10.55
CA SER A 110 6.49 1.95 11.66
C SER A 110 7.37 0.75 11.23
N LEU A 111 7.14 0.21 10.02
CA LEU A 111 7.91 -0.91 9.45
C LEU A 111 9.25 -0.48 8.85
N ILE A 112 9.44 0.81 8.56
CA ILE A 112 10.63 1.33 7.86
C ILE A 112 11.95 0.95 8.58
N PRO A 113 12.10 1.08 9.91
CA PRO A 113 13.36 0.75 10.56
C PRO A 113 13.79 -0.71 10.36
N ALA A 114 12.84 -1.65 10.50
CA ALA A 114 13.10 -3.07 10.31
C ALA A 114 13.42 -3.41 8.85
N LEU A 115 12.69 -2.80 7.91
CA LEU A 115 12.93 -2.94 6.47
C LEU A 115 14.35 -2.47 6.10
N LEU A 116 14.75 -1.28 6.59
CA LEU A 116 16.07 -0.72 6.32
C LEU A 116 17.21 -1.57 6.91
N GLU A 117 17.04 -2.12 8.11
CA GLU A 117 18.05 -3.03 8.67
C GLU A 117 18.14 -4.33 7.87
N ALA A 118 17.01 -4.89 7.45
CA ALA A 118 17.01 -6.11 6.64
C ALA A 118 17.74 -5.93 5.30
N ASP A 119 17.51 -4.82 4.59
CA ASP A 119 18.24 -4.51 3.34
C ASP A 119 19.74 -4.30 3.59
N ARG A 120 20.10 -3.68 4.72
CA ARG A 120 21.51 -3.50 5.11
C ARG A 120 22.19 -4.83 5.43
N GLN A 121 21.51 -5.70 6.15
CA GLN A 121 22.00 -7.04 6.47
C GLN A 121 22.18 -7.86 5.19
N ALA A 122 21.17 -7.92 4.33
CA ALA A 122 21.23 -8.63 3.07
C ALA A 122 22.36 -8.10 2.16
N GLY A 123 22.59 -6.78 2.14
CA GLY A 123 23.72 -6.18 1.43
C GLY A 123 25.09 -6.63 1.96
N ARG A 124 25.25 -6.79 3.28
CA ARG A 124 26.50 -7.32 3.88
C ARG A 124 26.73 -8.79 3.49
N GLU A 125 25.68 -9.61 3.55
CA GLU A 125 25.73 -11.04 3.23
C GLU A 125 26.04 -11.27 1.74
N ALA A 126 25.48 -10.43 0.86
CA ALA A 126 25.59 -10.58 -0.58
C ALA A 126 26.94 -10.19 -1.16
N GLN A 127 27.76 -9.40 -0.45
CA GLN A 127 29.08 -8.93 -0.90
C GLN A 127 29.06 -8.34 -2.33
N GLY A 128 27.99 -7.61 -2.68
CA GLY A 128 27.82 -6.99 -4.00
C GLY A 128 27.13 -7.85 -5.06
N ASN A 129 26.80 -9.12 -4.78
CA ASN A 129 26.02 -9.96 -5.67
C ASN A 129 24.50 -9.67 -5.57
N SER A 130 23.87 -9.22 -6.65
CA SER A 130 22.46 -8.81 -6.64
C SER A 130 21.46 -9.95 -6.36
N GLU A 131 21.74 -11.16 -6.85
CA GLU A 131 20.86 -12.32 -6.64
C GLU A 131 20.92 -12.79 -5.19
N ALA A 132 22.14 -12.90 -4.64
CA ALA A 132 22.36 -13.22 -3.24
C ALA A 132 21.71 -12.16 -2.31
N HIS A 133 21.78 -10.88 -2.69
CA HIS A 133 21.09 -9.80 -1.97
C HIS A 133 19.58 -10.04 -1.96
N THR A 134 18.97 -10.26 -3.12
CA THR A 134 17.51 -10.47 -3.22
C THR A 134 17.08 -11.68 -2.38
N LYS A 135 17.82 -12.79 -2.44
CA LYS A 135 17.54 -14.00 -1.66
C LYS A 135 17.66 -13.77 -0.14
N ALA A 136 18.72 -13.10 0.31
CA ALA A 136 18.91 -12.76 1.73
C ALA A 136 17.86 -11.74 2.21
N PHE A 137 17.50 -10.78 1.37
CA PHE A 137 16.50 -9.79 1.72
C PHE A 137 15.10 -10.43 1.81
N TRP A 138 14.79 -11.35 0.90
CA TRP A 138 13.56 -12.15 0.94
C TRP A 138 13.46 -12.97 2.23
N SER A 139 14.53 -13.66 2.64
CA SER A 139 14.48 -14.48 3.88
C SER A 139 14.18 -13.64 5.13
N LEU A 140 14.56 -12.35 5.12
CA LEU A 140 14.33 -11.40 6.21
C LEU A 140 12.99 -10.65 6.14
N GLN A 141 12.38 -10.54 4.96
CA GLN A 141 11.20 -9.69 4.73
C GLN A 141 9.97 -10.42 4.19
N ASN A 142 10.06 -11.69 3.79
CA ASN A 142 8.96 -12.43 3.16
C ASN A 142 7.63 -12.31 3.91
N ARG A 143 7.66 -12.49 5.23
CA ARG A 143 6.49 -12.39 6.09
C ARG A 143 5.88 -11.00 6.04
N GLN A 144 6.71 -9.96 6.07
CA GLN A 144 6.26 -8.58 6.02
C GLN A 144 5.65 -8.24 4.66
N VAL A 145 6.28 -8.68 3.56
CA VAL A 145 5.76 -8.50 2.20
C VAL A 145 4.38 -9.15 2.06
N LEU A 146 4.27 -10.42 2.45
CA LEU A 146 3.00 -11.17 2.39
C LEU A 146 1.91 -10.53 3.26
N GLN A 147 2.27 -10.04 4.45
CA GLN A 147 1.33 -9.32 5.32
C GLN A 147 0.85 -8.01 4.71
N GLN A 148 1.73 -7.24 4.05
CA GLN A 148 1.32 -5.99 3.40
C GLN A 148 0.43 -6.25 2.18
N LEU A 149 0.70 -7.31 1.40
CA LEU A 149 -0.17 -7.74 0.30
C LEU A 149 -1.58 -8.13 0.81
N ASN A 150 -1.67 -8.84 1.93
CA ASN A 150 -2.97 -9.22 2.51
C ASN A 150 -3.75 -8.01 3.00
N ARG A 151 -3.08 -7.13 3.74
CA ARG A 151 -3.68 -5.88 4.22
C ARG A 151 -4.18 -5.04 3.05
N ALA A 152 -3.43 -4.98 1.95
CA ALA A 152 -3.85 -4.26 0.74
C ALA A 152 -5.13 -4.86 0.15
N ALA A 153 -5.22 -6.19 0.03
CA ALA A 153 -6.41 -6.88 -0.46
C ALA A 153 -7.63 -6.67 0.46
N GLU A 154 -7.47 -6.89 1.76
CA GLU A 154 -8.54 -6.76 2.76
C GLU A 154 -9.09 -5.33 2.83
N ARG A 155 -8.19 -4.33 2.88
CA ARG A 155 -8.58 -2.91 2.98
C ARG A 155 -9.20 -2.42 1.69
N SER A 156 -8.70 -2.87 0.54
CA SER A 156 -9.31 -2.56 -0.76
C SER A 156 -10.74 -3.09 -0.83
N GLY A 157 -10.94 -4.37 -0.49
CA GLY A 157 -12.27 -4.97 -0.40
C GLY A 157 -13.17 -4.24 0.59
N GLY A 158 -12.66 -3.90 1.76
CA GLY A 158 -13.38 -3.16 2.80
C GLY A 158 -13.85 -1.78 2.34
N LEU A 159 -13.02 -1.04 1.59
CA LEU A 159 -13.39 0.27 1.06
C LEU A 159 -14.37 0.19 -0.11
N VAL A 160 -14.24 -0.79 -1.01
CA VAL A 160 -15.21 -1.02 -2.07
C VAL A 160 -16.57 -1.41 -1.47
N LEU A 161 -16.59 -2.32 -0.49
CA LEU A 161 -17.79 -2.71 0.24
C LEU A 161 -18.42 -1.51 0.96
N SER A 162 -17.61 -0.71 1.66
CA SER A 162 -18.06 0.51 2.32
C SER A 162 -18.72 1.47 1.33
N ALA A 163 -18.11 1.69 0.16
CA ALA A 163 -18.66 2.56 -0.86
C ALA A 163 -20.02 2.07 -1.40
N TRP A 164 -20.14 0.76 -1.65
CA TRP A 164 -21.40 0.15 -2.09
C TRP A 164 -22.50 0.23 -1.03
N VAL A 165 -22.17 -0.01 0.25
CA VAL A 165 -23.13 0.14 1.36
C VAL A 165 -23.60 1.59 1.49
N GLN A 166 -22.68 2.55 1.44
CA GLN A 166 -23.00 3.98 1.52
C GLN A 166 -23.83 4.48 0.33
N ALA A 167 -23.73 3.82 -0.82
CA ALA A 167 -24.56 4.10 -1.99
C ALA A 167 -25.98 3.50 -1.90
N GLY A 168 -26.34 2.85 -0.80
CA GLY A 168 -27.66 2.24 -0.62
C GLY A 168 -27.78 0.83 -1.22
N ARG A 169 -26.66 0.12 -1.38
CA ARG A 169 -26.62 -1.26 -1.90
C ARG A 169 -27.27 -1.43 -3.28
N PRO A 170 -26.89 -0.61 -4.29
CA PRO A 170 -27.47 -0.73 -5.62
C PRO A 170 -27.16 -2.10 -6.22
N GLN A 171 -28.15 -2.70 -6.90
CA GLN A 171 -27.91 -3.90 -7.69
C GLN A 171 -27.22 -3.53 -9.03
N PRO A 172 -26.38 -4.44 -9.58
CA PRO A 172 -25.75 -4.27 -10.89
C PRO A 172 -26.76 -3.99 -12.01
#